data_AF-A0A5E5P7R6-F1
#
_entry.id   AF-A0A5E5P7R6-F1
#
_cell.length_a   1.000
_cell.length_b   1.000
_cell.length_c   1.000
_cell.angle_alpha   90.00
_cell.angle_beta   90.00
_cell.angle_gamma   90.00
#
_symmetry.space_group_name_H-M   'P 1'
#
loop_
_entity.id
_entity.type
_entity.pdbx_description
1 polymer ?
#
loop_
_entity_poly.entity_id
_entity_poly.type
_entity_poly.pdbx_seq_one_letter_code
_entity_poly.pdbx_strand_id
1 'polypeptide(L)'
;MKRFHIALAVRDLDKSIQDYSERLGQPPAAIVPGAYAMWRTDLLNFSINQSPARAGELRHIGFEDDDTPEYTSSTDCNGLLWEAFSSQEQDRRIVSTYGVAVRNA
;
A
#
# COMPACT_ATOMS: atom_id res chain seq x y z
N MET A 1 -11.24 5.05 11.32
CA MET A 1 -11.42 3.57 11.20
C MET A 1 -10.05 2.93 11.09
N LYS A 2 -9.90 1.65 11.47
CA LYS A 2 -8.60 0.97 11.49
C LYS A 2 -8.54 -0.18 10.48
N ARG A 3 -7.62 -0.08 9.50
CA ARG A 3 -7.39 -1.09 8.45
C ARG A 3 -6.00 -1.68 8.58
N PHE A 4 -5.87 -2.99 8.39
CA PHE A 4 -4.56 -3.63 8.37
C PHE A 4 -3.82 -3.23 7.09
N HIS A 5 -2.59 -2.76 7.22
CA HIS A 5 -1.78 -2.32 6.11
C HIS A 5 -0.75 -3.37 5.72
N ILE A 6 -0.61 -3.62 4.42
CA ILE A 6 0.41 -4.52 3.85
C ILE A 6 0.99 -3.87 2.60
N ALA A 7 2.32 -3.84 2.50
CA ALA A 7 3.03 -3.36 1.31
C ALA A 7 3.98 -4.42 0.75
N LEU A 8 3.79 -4.78 -0.52
CA LEU A 8 4.63 -5.75 -1.23
C LEU A 8 5.45 -5.10 -2.35
N ALA A 9 6.63 -5.64 -2.60
CA ALA A 9 7.38 -5.38 -3.83
C ALA A 9 6.96 -6.39 -4.91
N VAL A 10 6.65 -5.91 -6.11
CA VAL A 10 6.25 -6.75 -7.24
C VAL A 10 7.18 -6.60 -8.45
N ARG A 11 7.19 -7.62 -9.31
CA ARG A 11 8.04 -7.65 -10.50
C ARG A 11 7.54 -6.76 -11.63
N ASP A 12 6.23 -6.85 -11.88
CA ASP A 12 5.54 -6.23 -13.00
C ASP A 12 4.22 -5.70 -12.46
N LEU A 13 4.07 -4.37 -12.43
CA LEU A 13 2.96 -3.71 -11.78
C LEU A 13 1.63 -4.04 -12.47
N ASP A 14 1.58 -3.99 -13.80
CA ASP A 14 0.33 -4.15 -14.54
C ASP A 14 -0.22 -5.57 -14.41
N LYS A 15 0.65 -6.59 -14.52
CA LYS A 15 0.25 -7.98 -14.25
C LYS A 15 -0.20 -8.20 -12.82
N SER A 16 0.48 -7.54 -11.88
CA SER A 16 0.15 -7.65 -10.46
C SER A 16 -1.17 -6.95 -10.12
N ILE A 17 -1.47 -5.81 -10.76
CA ILE A 17 -2.77 -5.13 -10.63
C ILE A 17 -3.89 -6.05 -11.09
N GLN A 18 -3.74 -6.74 -12.23
CA GLN A 18 -4.73 -7.69 -12.73
C GLN A 18 -4.95 -8.83 -11.71
N ASP A 19 -3.89 -9.52 -11.31
CA ASP A 19 -3.96 -10.68 -10.38
C ASP A 19 -4.54 -10.28 -9.01
N TYR A 20 -4.05 -9.22 -8.39
CA TYR A 20 -4.56 -8.80 -7.08
C TYR A 20 -5.98 -8.22 -7.14
N SER A 21 -6.37 -7.57 -8.23
CA SER A 21 -7.76 -7.09 -8.37
C SER A 21 -8.74 -8.25 -8.49
N GLU A 22 -8.37 -9.34 -9.18
CA GLU A 22 -9.16 -10.57 -9.24
C GLU A 22 -9.30 -11.21 -7.84
N ARG A 23 -8.18 -11.34 -7.11
CA ARG A 23 -8.17 -11.92 -5.76
C ARG A 23 -8.95 -11.10 -4.74
N LEU A 24 -8.87 -9.78 -4.83
CA LEU A 24 -9.55 -8.85 -3.93
C LEU A 24 -11.00 -8.56 -4.38
N GLY A 25 -11.38 -8.96 -5.59
CA GLY A 25 -12.71 -8.73 -6.14
C GLY A 25 -13.03 -7.26 -6.43
N GLN A 26 -12.02 -6.38 -6.50
CA GLN A 26 -12.18 -4.95 -6.75
C GLN A 26 -10.94 -4.33 -7.41
N PRO A 27 -11.11 -3.26 -8.21
CA PRO A 27 -9.97 -2.52 -8.76
C PRO A 27 -9.20 -1.75 -7.66
N PRO A 28 -7.98 -1.28 -7.97
CA PRO A 28 -7.23 -0.42 -7.05
C PRO A 28 -7.98 0.90 -6.82
N ALA A 29 -7.92 1.40 -5.59
CA ALA A 29 -8.40 2.72 -5.22
C ALA A 29 -7.45 3.83 -5.72
N ALA A 30 -6.15 3.54 -5.83
CA ALA A 30 -5.15 4.45 -6.36
C ALA A 30 -4.13 3.71 -7.22
N ILE A 31 -3.76 4.32 -8.35
CA ILE A 31 -2.72 3.82 -9.27
C ILE A 31 -1.78 4.95 -9.63
N VAL A 32 -0.48 4.71 -9.53
CA VAL A 32 0.55 5.53 -10.15
C VAL A 32 1.22 4.68 -11.24
N PRO A 33 1.00 4.98 -12.53
CA PRO A 33 1.46 4.15 -13.63
C PRO A 33 2.94 3.81 -13.54
N GLY A 34 3.27 2.53 -13.70
CA GLY A 34 4.64 2.01 -13.63
C GLY A 34 5.31 2.02 -12.25
N ALA A 35 4.65 2.55 -11.20
CA ALA A 35 5.26 2.73 -9.89
C ALA A 35 4.50 2.04 -8.74
N TYR A 36 3.17 2.21 -8.65
CA TYR A 36 2.42 1.90 -7.44
C TYR A 36 0.95 1.57 -7.71
N ALA A 37 0.36 0.70 -6.90
CA ALA A 37 -1.08 0.51 -6.80
C ALA A 37 -1.51 0.20 -5.37
N MET A 38 -2.72 0.62 -5.01
CA MET A 38 -3.29 0.42 -3.68
C MET A 38 -4.76 0.09 -3.75
N TRP A 39 -5.18 -0.85 -2.91
CA TRP A 39 -6.56 -1.23 -2.65
C TRP A 39 -6.90 -0.88 -1.20
N ARG A 40 -8.11 -0.37 -1.00
CA ARG A 40 -8.64 -0.06 0.31
C ARG A 40 -10.02 -0.69 0.42
N THR A 41 -10.23 -1.49 1.47
CA THR A 41 -11.52 -2.10 1.84
C THR A 41 -11.89 -1.63 3.25
N ASP A 42 -12.93 -2.19 3.87
CA ASP A 42 -13.29 -1.85 5.25
C ASP A 42 -12.22 -2.28 6.27
N LEU A 43 -11.45 -3.34 5.97
CA LEU A 43 -10.49 -3.95 6.90
C LEU A 43 -9.05 -3.95 6.40
N LEU A 44 -8.83 -3.71 5.11
CA LEU A 44 -7.53 -3.88 4.46
C LEU A 44 -7.10 -2.61 3.72
N ASN A 45 -5.84 -2.25 3.91
CA ASN A 45 -5.10 -1.33 3.07
C ASN A 45 -3.93 -2.09 2.45
N PHE A 46 -4.10 -2.56 1.22
CA PHE A 46 -3.10 -3.37 0.53
C PHE A 46 -2.43 -2.54 -0.56
N SER A 47 -1.10 -2.57 -0.62
CA SER A 47 -0.37 -1.84 -1.64
C SER A 47 0.79 -2.62 -2.23
N ILE A 48 1.10 -2.31 -3.48
CA ILE A 48 2.22 -2.87 -4.21
C ILE A 48 3.00 -1.77 -4.89
N ASN A 49 4.32 -1.96 -5.01
CA ASN A 49 5.17 -1.11 -5.84
C ASN A 49 6.09 -1.96 -6.72
N GLN A 50 6.40 -1.47 -7.91
CA GLN A 50 7.30 -2.18 -8.81
C GLN A 50 8.74 -2.10 -8.29
N SER A 51 9.33 -3.25 -7.97
CA SER A 51 10.74 -3.40 -7.62
C SER A 51 11.20 -4.80 -8.02
N PRO A 52 11.62 -5.02 -9.29
CA PRO A 52 11.91 -6.35 -9.81
C PRO A 52 12.97 -7.12 -9.00
N ALA A 53 13.96 -6.42 -8.45
CA ALA A 53 15.02 -7.01 -7.64
C ALA A 53 14.53 -7.54 -6.28
N ARG A 54 13.36 -7.09 -5.81
CA ARG A 54 12.77 -7.43 -4.51
C ARG A 54 11.40 -8.09 -4.66
N ALA A 55 11.08 -8.56 -5.86
CA ALA A 55 9.75 -9.07 -6.15
C ALA A 55 9.37 -10.26 -5.27
N GLY A 56 8.20 -10.21 -4.65
CA GLY A 56 7.71 -11.21 -3.70
C GLY A 56 8.06 -10.91 -2.24
N GLU A 57 8.84 -9.86 -1.97
CA GLU A 57 9.15 -9.45 -0.60
C GLU A 57 8.02 -8.63 0.03
N LEU A 58 7.77 -8.92 1.31
CA LEU A 58 7.05 -8.04 2.21
C LEU A 58 7.96 -6.86 2.58
N ARG A 59 7.54 -5.63 2.29
CA ARG A 59 8.32 -4.43 2.61
C ARG A 59 8.04 -3.93 4.02
N HIS A 60 6.77 -3.84 4.36
CA HIS A 60 6.27 -3.46 5.69
C HIS A 60 4.80 -3.85 5.83
N ILE A 61 4.37 -3.91 7.08
CA ILE A 61 2.97 -4.04 7.48
C ILE A 61 2.60 -2.88 8.40
N GLY A 62 1.35 -2.80 8.84
CA GLY A 62 0.96 -1.68 9.68
C GLY A 62 -0.52 -1.55 9.92
N PHE A 63 -0.90 -0.33 10.32
CA PHE A 63 -2.29 0.08 10.37
C PHE A 63 -2.48 1.44 9.72
N GLU A 64 -3.45 1.52 8.82
CA GLU A 64 -4.09 2.79 8.49
C GLU A 64 -5.16 3.07 9.55
N ASP A 65 -5.05 4.17 10.27
CA ASP A 65 -5.96 4.54 11.33
C ASP A 65 -6.18 6.07 11.35
N ASP A 66 -7.41 6.50 11.10
CA ASP A 66 -7.74 7.94 11.03
C ASP A 66 -7.58 8.66 12.38
N ASP A 67 -7.58 7.92 13.50
CA ASP A 67 -7.32 8.50 14.83
C ASP A 67 -5.82 8.65 15.12
N THR A 68 -4.95 8.17 14.22
CA THR A 68 -3.50 8.35 14.33
C THR A 68 -3.10 9.73 13.80
N PRO A 69 -2.58 10.64 14.64
CA PRO A 69 -2.32 12.02 14.25
C PRO A 69 -1.11 12.16 13.33
N GLU A 70 -0.14 11.24 13.42
CA GLU A 70 1.15 11.34 12.72
C GLU A 70 1.66 9.97 12.28
N TYR A 71 2.48 9.96 11.24
CA TYR A 71 3.20 8.77 10.81
C TYR A 71 4.14 8.28 11.91
N THR A 72 4.08 6.99 12.23
CA THR A 72 5.05 6.33 13.11
C THR A 72 5.55 5.04 12.48
N SER A 73 6.76 4.63 12.85
CA SER A 73 7.31 3.35 12.44
C SER A 73 8.08 2.67 13.57
N SER A 74 8.01 1.35 13.63
CA SER A 74 8.78 0.53 14.57
C SER A 74 9.09 -0.84 13.95
N THR A 75 10.03 -1.56 14.54
CA THR A 75 10.34 -2.94 14.12
C THR A 75 9.88 -3.91 15.20
N ASP A 76 9.17 -4.97 14.81
CA ASP A 76 8.72 -5.98 15.77
C ASP A 76 9.84 -6.97 16.17
N CYS A 77 9.50 -7.92 17.03
CA CYS A 77 10.44 -8.95 17.50
C CYS A 77 10.93 -9.92 16.41
N ASN A 78 10.32 -9.91 15.22
CA ASN A 78 10.70 -10.72 14.07
C ASN A 78 11.50 -9.93 13.03
N GLY A 79 11.72 -8.63 13.25
CA GLY A 79 12.41 -7.77 12.29
C GLY A 79 11.50 -7.18 11.21
N LEU A 80 10.16 -7.32 11.32
CA LEU A 80 9.25 -6.70 10.37
C LEU A 80 9.09 -5.21 10.67
N LEU A 81 9.15 -4.39 9.63
CA LEU A 81 8.84 -2.97 9.72
C LEU A 81 7.31 -2.80 9.82
N TRP A 82 6.89 -2.12 10.88
CA TRP A 82 5.52 -1.70 11.13
C TRP A 82 5.39 -0.20 10.92
N GLU A 83 4.37 0.24 10.17
CA GLU A 83 4.00 1.64 10.00
C GLU A 83 2.59 1.89 10.58
N ALA A 84 2.35 3.06 11.16
CA ALA A 84 1.00 3.51 11.48
C ALA A 84 0.79 4.95 11.00
N PHE A 85 -0.31 5.19 10.32
CA PHE A 85 -0.59 6.47 9.66
C PHE A 85 -2.08 6.65 9.39
N SER A 86 -2.52 7.88 9.15
CA SER A 86 -3.88 8.16 8.67
C SER A 86 -4.01 7.93 7.16
N SER A 87 -5.25 7.77 6.68
CA SER A 87 -5.55 7.68 5.24
C SER A 87 -5.04 8.90 4.46
N GLN A 88 -5.17 10.09 5.05
CA GLN A 88 -4.69 11.35 4.47
C GLN A 88 -3.16 11.40 4.36
N GLU A 89 -2.45 10.88 5.36
CA GLU A 89 -0.98 10.82 5.33
C GLU A 89 -0.49 9.86 4.24
N GLN A 90 -1.11 8.69 4.11
CA GLN A 90 -0.77 7.77 3.02
C GLN A 90 -1.01 8.40 1.65
N ASP A 91 -2.14 9.08 1.46
CA ASP A 91 -2.47 9.78 0.23
C ASP A 91 -1.41 10.83 -0.14
N ARG A 92 -0.88 11.54 0.87
CA ARG A 92 0.20 12.51 0.70
C ARG A 92 1.53 11.85 0.33
N ARG A 93 1.87 10.73 0.98
CA ARG A 93 3.09 9.96 0.70
C ARG A 93 3.09 9.34 -0.69
N ILE A 94 1.94 8.88 -1.18
CA ILE A 94 1.82 8.37 -2.56
C ILE A 94 2.25 9.45 -3.55
N VAL A 95 1.75 10.69 -3.37
CA VAL A 95 2.08 11.81 -4.25
C VAL A 95 3.55 12.21 -4.16
N SER A 96 4.10 12.31 -2.94
CA SER A 96 5.50 12.71 -2.76
C SER A 96 6.51 11.66 -3.20
N THR A 97 6.15 10.37 -3.12
CA THR A 97 7.08 9.25 -3.39
C THR A 97 6.99 8.76 -4.82
N TYR A 98 5.77 8.61 -5.35
CA TYR A 98 5.53 7.96 -6.64
C TYR A 98 5.03 8.94 -7.70
N GLY A 99 4.42 10.06 -7.30
CA GLY A 99 3.84 11.06 -8.19
C GLY A 99 2.31 11.03 -8.21
N VAL A 100 1.71 11.64 -9.23
CA VAL A 100 0.25 11.84 -9.27
C VAL A 100 -0.48 10.51 -9.43
N ALA A 101 -1.35 10.20 -8.47
CA ALA A 101 -2.19 9.00 -8.50
C ALA A 101 -3.50 9.24 -9.27
N VAL A 102 -3.84 8.30 -10.15
CA VAL A 102 -5.18 8.14 -10.69
C VAL A 102 -6.01 7.43 -9.62
N ARG A 103 -7.15 8.02 -9.24
CA ARG A 103 -8.04 7.47 -8.22
C ARG A 103 -9.34 7.02 -8.86
N ASN A 104 -9.77 5.80 -8.55
CA ASN A 104 -11.09 5.33 -8.90
C ASN A 104 -12.07 5.74 -7.80
N ALA A 105 -13.22 6.25 -8.20
CA ALA A 105 -14.30 6.67 -7.30
C ALA A 105 -15.00 5.47 -6.65
#